data_AF-A0A438BMJ0-F1
#
_entry.id   AF-A0A438BMJ0-F1
#
_cell.length_a   1.000
_cell.length_b   1.000
_cell.length_c   1.000
_cell.angle_alpha   90.00
_cell.angle_beta   90.00
_cell.angle_gamma   90.00
#
_symmetry.space_group_name_H-M   'P 1'
#
loop_
_entity.id
_entity.type
_entity.pdbx_description
1 polymer ?
#
loop_
_entity_poly.entity_id
_entity_poly.type
_entity_poly.pdbx_seq_one_letter_code
_entity_poly.pdbx_strand_id
1 'polypeptide(L)'
;MQDRALVVSERQTRASMMEQLVPEITTHALSYLDYLSLCRLSMTNSLMWKSANDDNAWKALYHKVVEKEILNLGFLILEPEETKSSVKLG
;
A
#
# COMPACT_ATOMS: atom_id res chain seq x y z
N MET A 1 11.82 40.17 0.44
CA MET A 1 11.81 38.91 -0.34
C MET A 1 12.67 37.82 0.33
N GLN A 2 13.87 38.14 0.86
CA GLN A 2 14.74 37.18 1.58
C GLN A 2 14.09 36.48 2.79
N ASP A 3 13.32 37.19 3.63
CA ASP A 3 12.70 36.62 4.84
C ASP A 3 11.78 35.42 4.55
N ARG A 4 11.04 35.50 3.44
CA ARG A 4 10.15 34.41 3.01
C ARG A 4 10.92 33.17 2.56
N ALA A 5 12.06 33.35 1.91
CA ALA A 5 12.87 32.24 1.41
C ALA A 5 13.53 31.48 2.57
N LEU A 6 13.97 32.17 3.62
CA LEU A 6 14.51 31.55 4.83
C LEU A 6 13.45 30.75 5.58
N VAL A 7 12.25 31.30 5.76
CA VAL A 7 11.12 30.59 6.41
C VAL A 7 10.69 29.34 5.64
N VAL A 8 10.72 29.37 4.31
CA VAL A 8 10.42 28.19 3.47
C VAL A 8 11.53 27.15 3.60
N SER A 9 12.81 27.56 3.58
CA SER A 9 13.95 26.66 3.73
C SER A 9 13.96 25.97 5.10
N GLU A 10 13.63 26.70 6.17
CA GLU A 10 13.61 26.17 7.53
C GLU A 10 12.46 25.16 7.74
N ARG A 11 11.29 25.44 7.15
CA ARG A 11 10.17 24.50 7.09
C ARG A 11 10.51 23.25 6.29
N GLN A 12 11.21 23.39 5.16
CA GLN A 12 11.64 22.27 4.34
C GLN A 12 12.64 21.37 5.07
N THR A 13 13.53 21.96 5.88
CA THR A 13 14.53 21.23 6.66
C THR A 13 13.92 20.41 7.81
N ARG A 14 12.72 20.80 8.27
CA ARG A 14 11.96 20.08 9.31
C ARG A 14 10.94 19.10 8.74
N ALA A 15 10.68 19.17 7.43
CA ALA A 15 9.72 18.31 6.77
C ALA A 15 10.23 16.86 6.71
N SER A 16 9.38 15.91 7.09
CA SER A 16 9.67 14.48 6.93
C SER A 16 9.83 14.15 5.44
N MET A 17 10.63 13.15 5.07
CA MET A 17 10.75 12.70 3.68
C MET A 17 9.38 12.52 3.01
N MET A 18 8.40 11.96 3.74
CA MET A 18 7.03 11.76 3.25
C MET A 18 6.28 13.06 2.94
N GLU A 19 6.55 14.14 3.67
CA GLU A 19 5.93 15.46 3.43
C GLU A 19 6.54 16.17 2.21
N GLN A 20 7.75 15.75 1.80
CA GLN A 20 8.44 16.26 0.62
C GLN A 20 8.15 15.45 -0.64
N LEU A 21 7.58 14.26 -0.52
CA LEU A 21 7.23 13.42 -1.66
C LEU A 21 6.06 14.02 -2.44
N VAL A 22 6.17 13.97 -3.77
CA VAL A 22 5.06 14.32 -4.65
C VAL A 22 3.91 13.32 -4.48
N PRO A 23 2.64 13.74 -4.61
CA PRO A 23 1.48 12.90 -4.35
C PRO A 23 1.49 11.57 -5.11
N GLU A 24 1.97 11.56 -6.35
CA GLU A 24 2.02 10.37 -7.20
C GLU A 24 2.98 9.31 -6.66
N ILE A 25 4.14 9.73 -6.15
CA ILE A 25 5.13 8.83 -5.57
C ILE A 25 4.63 8.30 -4.23
N THR A 26 3.98 9.14 -3.43
CA THR A 26 3.32 8.73 -2.19
C THR A 26 2.25 7.67 -2.48
N THR A 27 1.34 7.92 -3.44
CA THR A 27 0.31 6.94 -3.84
C THR A 27 0.93 5.64 -4.34
N HIS A 28 2.00 5.72 -5.13
CA HIS A 28 2.70 4.53 -5.60
C HIS A 28 3.30 3.71 -4.44
N ALA A 29 3.99 4.37 -3.50
CA ALA A 29 4.53 3.71 -2.31
C ALA A 29 3.43 3.07 -1.45
N LEU A 30 2.33 3.79 -1.24
CA LEU A 30 1.18 3.30 -0.46
C LEU A 30 0.49 2.11 -1.13
N SER A 31 0.50 2.04 -2.47
CA SER A 31 -0.10 0.93 -3.20
C SER A 31 0.51 -0.43 -2.84
N TYR A 32 1.75 -0.47 -2.34
CA TYR A 32 2.43 -1.71 -1.91
C TYR A 32 2.00 -2.22 -0.54
N LEU A 33 1.35 -1.39 0.26
CA LEU A 33 0.97 -1.73 1.63
C LEU A 33 -0.27 -2.62 1.67
N ASP A 34 -0.34 -3.45 2.70
CA ASP A 34 -1.54 -4.19 3.05
C ASP A 34 -2.50 -3.34 3.90
N TYR A 35 -3.70 -3.86 4.10
CA TYR A 35 -4.78 -3.15 4.82
C TYR A 35 -4.32 -2.70 6.21
N LEU A 36 -3.65 -3.58 6.95
CA LEU A 36 -3.21 -3.30 8.31
C LEU A 36 -2.08 -2.25 8.35
N SER A 37 -1.12 -2.31 7.43
CA SER A 37 -0.06 -1.30 7.37
C SER A 37 -0.61 0.06 6.97
N LEU A 38 -1.56 0.12 6.04
CA LEU A 38 -2.23 1.36 5.65
C LEU A 38 -2.99 2.00 6.83
N CYS A 39 -3.73 1.17 7.59
CA CYS A 39 -4.43 1.62 8.81
C CYS A 39 -3.49 2.11 9.91
N ARG A 40 -2.34 1.47 10.11
CA ARG A 40 -1.34 1.94 11.09
C ARG A 40 -0.73 3.27 10.65
N LEU A 41 -0.41 3.37 9.36
CA LEU A 41 0.21 4.54 8.77
C LEU A 41 -0.72 5.77 8.83
N SER A 42 -2.03 5.58 8.65
CA SER A 42 -3.03 6.66 8.76
C SER A 42 -3.08 7.31 10.16
N MET A 43 -2.62 6.62 11.20
CA MET A 43 -2.60 7.13 12.58
C MET A 43 -1.33 7.94 12.93
N THR A 44 -0.34 8.02 12.04
CA THR A 44 0.97 8.60 12.35
C THR A 44 0.98 10.12 12.37
N ASN A 45 0.37 10.76 11.38
CA ASN A 45 0.21 12.21 11.28
C ASN A 45 -0.91 12.55 10.29
N SER A 46 -1.29 13.83 10.21
CA SER A 46 -2.41 14.29 9.39
C SER A 46 -2.18 14.15 7.88
N LEU A 47 -0.94 14.26 7.40
CA LEU A 47 -0.61 14.05 5.99
C LEU A 47 -0.79 12.58 5.64
N MET A 48 -0.28 11.68 6.48
CA MET A 48 -0.41 10.24 6.27
C MET A 48 -1.84 9.77 6.40
N TRP A 49 -2.62 10.38 7.29
CA TRP A 49 -4.06 10.18 7.34
C TRP A 49 -4.73 10.52 6.00
N LYS A 50 -4.40 11.67 5.38
CA LYS A 50 -4.97 12.04 4.08
C LYS A 50 -4.54 11.07 2.98
N SER A 51 -3.25 10.76 2.88
CA SER A 51 -2.73 9.89 1.83
C SER A 51 -3.21 8.44 1.97
N ALA A 52 -3.33 7.92 3.19
CA ALA A 52 -3.82 6.56 3.43
C ALA A 52 -5.34 6.41 3.22
N ASN A 53 -6.11 7.51 3.33
CA ASN A 53 -7.56 7.51 3.07
C ASN A 53 -7.93 7.95 1.65
N ASP A 54 -6.96 8.04 0.74
CA ASP A 54 -7.20 8.36 -0.67
C ASP A 54 -7.78 7.17 -1.44
N ASP A 55 -8.77 7.42 -2.29
CA ASP A 55 -9.44 6.40 -3.11
C ASP A 55 -8.48 5.53 -3.91
N ASN A 56 -7.36 6.09 -4.39
CA ASN A 56 -6.42 5.35 -5.21
C ASN A 56 -5.68 4.26 -4.41
N ALA A 57 -5.39 4.53 -3.13
CA ALA A 57 -4.78 3.54 -2.25
C ALA A 57 -5.74 2.36 -2.00
N TRP A 58 -7.02 2.65 -1.75
CA TRP A 58 -8.04 1.63 -1.52
C TRP A 58 -8.39 0.85 -2.79
N LYS A 59 -8.44 1.50 -3.96
CA LYS A 59 -8.61 0.83 -5.25
C LYS A 59 -7.46 -0.15 -5.54
N ALA A 60 -6.21 0.28 -5.35
CA ALA A 60 -5.06 -0.59 -5.56
C ALA A 60 -5.08 -1.83 -4.64
N LEU A 61 -5.47 -1.64 -3.39
CA LEU A 61 -5.63 -2.73 -2.43
C LEU A 61 -6.75 -3.69 -2.84
N TYR A 62 -7.89 -3.18 -3.28
CA TYR A 62 -9.00 -3.99 -3.77
C TYR A 62 -8.59 -4.84 -4.98
N HIS A 63 -7.93 -4.25 -5.98
CA HIS A 63 -7.42 -5.00 -7.12
C HIS A 63 -6.47 -6.13 -6.72
N LYS A 64 -5.56 -5.88 -5.77
CA LYS A 64 -4.65 -6.90 -5.26
C LYS A 64 -5.37 -8.03 -4.51
N VAL A 65 -6.38 -7.70 -3.71
CA VAL A 65 -7.17 -8.71 -2.99
C VAL A 65 -7.93 -9.56 -4.00
N VAL A 66 -8.62 -8.93 -4.95
CA VAL A 66 -9.36 -9.65 -6.00
C VAL A 66 -8.44 -10.52 -6.86
N GLU A 67 -7.28 -10.00 -7.28
CA GLU A 67 -6.30 -10.77 -8.03
C GLU A 67 -5.81 -11.99 -7.23
N LYS A 68 -5.46 -11.80 -5.96
CA LYS A 68 -5.05 -12.90 -5.07
C LYS A 68 -6.16 -13.92 -4.86
N GLU A 69 -7.40 -13.50 -4.67
CA GLU A 69 -8.55 -14.39 -4.54
C GLU A 69 -8.81 -15.17 -5.84
N ILE A 70 -8.72 -14.52 -7.00
CA ILE A 70 -8.84 -15.20 -8.30
C ILE A 70 -7.70 -16.20 -8.50
N LEU A 71 -6.46 -15.85 -8.13
CA LEU A 71 -5.31 -16.76 -8.19
C LEU A 71 -5.47 -17.93 -7.21
N ASN A 72 -5.94 -17.68 -5.98
CA ASN A 72 -6.22 -18.71 -4.98
C ASN A 72 -7.32 -19.66 -5.48
N LEU A 73 -8.41 -19.13 -6.04
CA LEU A 73 -9.49 -19.92 -6.64
C LEU A 73 -8.99 -20.71 -7.85
N GLY A 74 -8.19 -20.09 -8.73
CA GLY A 74 -7.58 -20.75 -9.88
C GLY A 74 -6.66 -21.89 -9.46
N PHE A 75 -5.86 -21.71 -8.41
CA PHE A 75 -5.02 -22.75 -7.82
C PHE A 75 -5.86 -23.92 -7.28
N LEU A 76 -6.98 -23.63 -6.59
CA LEU A 76 -7.88 -24.67 -6.07
C LEU A 76 -8.66 -25.41 -7.17
N ILE A 77 -8.99 -24.74 -8.27
CA ILE A 77 -9.80 -25.30 -9.37
C ILE A 77 -8.93 -26.04 -10.39
N LEU A 78 -7.71 -25.58 -10.64
CA LEU A 78 -6.79 -26.16 -11.63
C LEU A 78 -5.78 -27.14 -11.03
N GLU A 79 -5.88 -27.48 -9.74
CA GLU A 79 -5.07 -28.54 -9.15
C GLU A 79 -5.45 -29.89 -9.81
N PRO A 80 -4.54 -30.55 -10.55
CA PRO A 80 -4.83 -31.86 -11.12
C PRO A 80 -5.03 -32.89 -10.01
N GLU A 81 -6.13 -33.64 -10.06
CA GLU A 81 -6.52 -34.72 -9.12
C GLU A 81 -5.41 -35.75 -8.84
N GLU A 82 -4.41 -35.87 -9.72
CA GLU A 82 -3.30 -36.82 -9.65
C GLU A 82 -2.38 -36.63 -8.43
N THR A 83 -2.39 -35.47 -7.76
CA THR A 83 -1.55 -35.25 -6.56
C THR A 83 -2.25 -35.58 -5.23
N LYS A 84 -3.57 -35.81 -5.22
CA LYS A 84 -4.32 -36.14 -3.99
C LYS A 84 -4.28 -37.62 -3.62
N SER A 85 -3.86 -38.49 -4.54
CA SER A 85 -3.89 -39.95 -4.41
C SER A 85 -2.58 -40.61 -3.93
N SER A 86 -1.61 -39.86 -3.39
CA SER A 86 -0.33 -40.44 -2.90
C SER A 86 -0.17 -40.51 -1.38
N VAL A 87 -1.21 -40.26 -0.58
CA VAL A 87 -1.13 -40.31 0.90
C VAL A 87 -2.01 -41.42 1.50
N LYS A 88 -2.34 -42.48 0.75
CA LYS A 88 -3.14 -43.60 1.28
C LYS A 88 -2.69 -44.98 0.78
N LEU A 89 -1.38 -45.23 0.78
CA LEU A 89 -0.81 -46.58 0.77
C LEU A 89 0.36 -46.60 1.76
N GLY A 90 0.04 -46.90 3.02
CA GLY A 90 0.95 -47.03 4.16
C GLY A 90 0.17 -47.41 5.39
#